data_AF-A0A524J9X6-F1
#
_entry.id   AF-A0A524J9X6-F1
#
_cell.length_a   1.000
_cell.length_b   1.000
_cell.length_c   1.000
_cell.angle_alpha   90.00
_cell.angle_beta   90.00
_cell.angle_gamma   90.00
#
_symmetry.space_group_name_H-M   'P 1'
#
loop_
_entity.id
_entity.type
_entity.pdbx_description
1 polymer ?
#
loop_
_entity_poly.entity_id
_entity_poly.type
_entity_poly.pdbx_seq_one_letter_code
_entity_poly.pdbx_strand_id
1 'polypeptide(L)'
;MIEAINAENFRIYFDTRNLFAMKGYDSVSILETMMPHICEVHIKDGVDGGPSTLLGQGNSGFADSMQVLKAHNYTGWLLLENSYGKMAKATELTAEALLKKDIQ
;
A
#
# COMPACT_ATOMS: atom_id res chain seq x y z
N MET A 1 -15.04 -3.18 -15.19
CA MET A 1 -14.69 -1.78 -15.51
C MET A 1 -13.49 -1.73 -16.45
N ILE A 2 -12.32 -2.29 -16.09
CA ILE A 2 -11.12 -2.32 -16.95
C ILE A 2 -11.44 -2.89 -18.34
N GLU A 3 -12.05 -4.08 -18.38
CA GLU A 3 -12.47 -4.73 -19.64
C GLU A 3 -13.45 -3.90 -20.46
N ALA A 4 -14.33 -3.14 -19.79
CA ALA A 4 -15.32 -2.31 -20.48
C ALA A 4 -14.69 -1.05 -21.10
N ILE A 5 -13.61 -0.53 -20.51
CA ILE A 5 -12.88 0.62 -21.04
C ILE A 5 -11.96 0.19 -22.19
N ASN A 6 -11.36 -1.01 -22.10
CA ASN A 6 -10.55 -1.64 -23.14
C ASN A 6 -9.49 -0.69 -23.76
N ALA A 7 -8.74 0.02 -22.92
CA ALA A 7 -7.69 0.95 -23.33
C ALA A 7 -6.37 0.59 -22.66
N GLU A 8 -5.29 0.46 -23.44
CA GLU A 8 -3.98 0.01 -22.95
C GLU A 8 -3.35 0.94 -21.90
N ASN A 9 -3.69 2.23 -21.96
CA ASN A 9 -3.22 3.28 -21.06
C ASN A 9 -4.14 3.50 -19.85
N PHE A 10 -5.17 2.67 -19.67
CA PHE A 10 -6.03 2.69 -18.49
C PHE A 10 -5.67 1.53 -17.57
N ARG A 11 -5.04 1.83 -16.43
CA ARG A 11 -4.48 0.84 -15.49
C ARG A 11 -4.74 1.22 -14.03
N ILE A 12 -4.42 0.32 -13.10
CA ILE A 12 -4.68 0.47 -11.66
C ILE A 12 -3.45 1.02 -10.95
N TYR A 13 -3.71 2.02 -10.09
CA TYR A 13 -2.85 2.36 -8.97
C TYR A 13 -3.39 1.62 -7.75
N PHE A 14 -2.61 0.68 -7.24
CA PHE A 14 -3.05 -0.17 -6.13
C PHE A 14 -2.52 0.34 -4.80
N ASP A 15 -3.37 0.42 -3.79
CA ASP A 15 -2.98 0.84 -2.45
C ASP A 15 -3.02 -0.36 -1.51
N THR A 16 -1.88 -0.68 -0.93
CA THR A 16 -1.67 -1.82 -0.02
C THR A 16 -2.58 -1.81 1.22
N ARG A 17 -3.11 -0.65 1.64
CA ARG A 17 -3.89 -0.51 2.87
C ARG A 17 -5.34 -0.08 2.68
N ASN A 18 -5.68 0.70 1.65
CA ASN A 18 -7.02 1.31 1.58
C ASN A 18 -8.16 0.29 1.64
N LEU A 19 -8.07 -0.83 0.92
CA LEU A 19 -9.13 -1.84 0.89
C LEU A 19 -9.31 -2.50 2.26
N PHE A 20 -8.20 -2.84 2.92
CA PHE A 20 -8.20 -3.31 4.30
C PHE A 20 -8.82 -2.27 5.25
N ALA A 21 -8.33 -1.04 5.25
CA ALA A 21 -8.78 0.00 6.19
C ALA A 21 -10.23 0.47 5.96
N MET A 22 -10.73 0.47 4.71
CA MET A 22 -12.05 0.99 4.38
C MET A 22 -13.15 -0.07 4.35
N LYS A 23 -12.78 -1.33 4.09
CA LYS A 23 -13.74 -2.42 3.81
C LYS A 23 -13.43 -3.71 4.57
N GLY A 24 -12.32 -3.80 5.29
CA GLY A 24 -11.87 -5.03 5.95
C GLY A 24 -11.50 -6.13 4.95
N TYR A 25 -11.18 -5.75 3.71
CA TYR A 25 -10.83 -6.71 2.67
C TYR A 25 -9.38 -7.13 2.78
N ASP A 26 -9.11 -8.37 2.36
CA ASP A 26 -7.75 -8.88 2.20
C ASP A 26 -7.08 -8.17 1.01
N SER A 27 -6.32 -7.12 1.31
CA SER A 27 -5.55 -6.38 0.31
C SER A 27 -4.55 -7.28 -0.45
N VAL A 28 -3.97 -8.29 0.19
CA VAL A 28 -2.93 -9.14 -0.40
C VAL A 28 -3.53 -10.04 -1.48
N SER A 29 -4.64 -10.71 -1.18
CA SER A 29 -5.36 -11.54 -2.16
C SER A 29 -5.88 -10.72 -3.35
N ILE A 30 -6.33 -9.48 -3.10
CA ILE A 30 -6.77 -8.59 -4.17
C ILE A 30 -5.59 -8.10 -5.01
N LEU A 31 -4.46 -7.75 -4.40
CA LEU A 31 -3.24 -7.39 -5.10
C LEU A 31 -2.81 -8.50 -6.07
N GLU A 32 -2.68 -9.73 -5.58
CA GLU A 32 -2.33 -10.92 -6.36
C GLU A 32 -3.26 -11.06 -7.58
N THR A 33 -4.56 -10.95 -7.37
CA THR A 33 -5.58 -11.07 -8.44
C THR A 33 -5.47 -9.94 -9.47
N MET A 34 -5.11 -8.73 -9.03
CA MET A 34 -5.13 -7.53 -9.86
C MET A 34 -3.79 -7.25 -10.56
N MET A 35 -2.73 -8.00 -10.25
CA MET A 35 -1.38 -7.80 -10.80
C MET A 35 -1.32 -7.53 -12.31
N PRO A 36 -2.07 -8.24 -13.18
CA PRO A 36 -2.04 -7.99 -14.63
C PRO A 36 -2.46 -6.57 -15.05
N HIS A 37 -3.19 -5.86 -14.17
CA HIS A 37 -3.77 -4.55 -14.45
C HIS A 37 -3.10 -3.41 -13.69
N ILE A 38 -2.15 -3.71 -12.80
CA ILE A 38 -1.47 -2.72 -11.96
C ILE A 38 -0.28 -2.11 -12.70
N CYS A 39 -0.12 -0.79 -12.60
CA CYS A 39 1.06 -0.07 -13.10
C CYS A 39 1.84 0.68 -12.02
N GLU A 40 1.21 1.05 -10.91
CA GLU A 40 1.84 1.72 -9.76
C GLU A 40 1.28 1.14 -8.45
N VAL A 41 2.12 1.03 -7.42
CA VAL A 41 1.68 0.56 -6.09
C VAL A 41 2.00 1.61 -5.04
N HIS A 42 0.97 2.02 -4.30
CA HIS A 42 1.08 2.88 -3.13
C HIS A 42 1.30 2.01 -1.90
N ILE A 43 2.46 2.18 -1.26
CA ILE A 43 2.86 1.44 -0.08
C ILE A 43 2.51 2.22 1.19
N LYS A 44 1.80 1.54 2.09
CA LYS A 44 1.34 2.01 3.39
C LYS A 44 1.28 0.82 4.33
N ASP A 45 1.19 1.09 5.62
CA ASP A 45 0.84 0.08 6.61
C ASP A 45 0.01 0.68 7.73
N GLY A 46 -0.62 -0.19 8.51
CA GLY A 46 -1.39 0.18 9.68
C GLY A 46 -2.17 -0.99 10.25
N VAL A 47 -2.93 -0.69 11.29
CA VAL A 47 -3.74 -1.67 12.00
C VAL A 47 -5.19 -1.68 11.51
N ASP A 48 -5.88 -2.81 11.72
CA ASP A 48 -7.28 -3.03 11.36
C ASP A 48 -8.20 -1.92 11.90
N GLY A 49 -8.96 -1.29 11.00
CA GLY A 49 -9.84 -0.15 11.30
C GLY A 49 -9.18 1.05 12.01
N GLY A 50 -7.84 1.06 12.15
CA GLY A 50 -7.13 1.95 13.06
C GLY A 50 -6.12 2.87 12.38
N PRO A 51 -5.13 3.39 13.13
CA PRO A 51 -4.15 4.33 12.58
C PRO A 51 -3.17 3.68 11.60
N SER A 52 -2.57 4.51 10.75
CA SER A 52 -1.36 4.15 10.01
C SER A 52 -0.20 3.87 10.97
N THR A 53 0.70 2.99 10.55
CA THR A 53 1.95 2.66 11.23
C THR A 53 3.11 2.74 10.24
N LEU A 54 4.34 2.71 10.73
CA LEU A 54 5.51 2.45 9.87
C LEU A 54 5.35 1.13 9.12
N LEU A 55 6.00 1.01 7.97
CA LEU A 55 5.93 -0.16 7.12
C LEU A 55 6.44 -1.41 7.86
N GLY A 56 5.68 -2.51 7.79
CA GLY A 56 6.00 -3.77 8.45
C GLY A 56 5.66 -3.81 9.93
N GLN A 57 5.08 -2.75 10.49
CA GLN A 57 4.64 -2.70 11.89
C GLN A 57 3.11 -2.83 12.05
N GLY A 58 2.38 -2.83 10.95
CA GLY A 58 0.93 -3.01 10.94
C GLY A 58 0.54 -4.47 10.67
N ASN A 59 -0.76 -4.67 10.47
CA ASN A 59 -1.34 -5.96 10.10
C ASN A 59 -2.12 -5.88 8.77
N SER A 60 -1.87 -4.82 7.98
CA SER A 60 -2.53 -4.63 6.68
C SER A 60 -1.91 -5.46 5.54
N GLY A 61 -0.92 -6.30 5.85
CA GLY A 61 -0.30 -7.22 4.89
C GLY A 61 0.80 -6.59 4.03
N PHE A 62 1.51 -5.56 4.53
CA PHE A 62 2.59 -4.92 3.79
C PHE A 62 3.68 -5.90 3.33
N ALA A 63 4.20 -6.74 4.25
CA ALA A 63 5.28 -7.68 3.92
C ALA A 63 4.85 -8.71 2.87
N ASP A 64 3.63 -9.25 3.01
CA ASP A 64 3.06 -10.21 2.07
C ASP A 64 2.79 -9.55 0.71
N SER A 65 2.33 -8.29 0.70
CA SER A 65 2.19 -7.51 -0.53
C SER A 65 3.54 -7.38 -1.25
N MET A 66 4.63 -7.13 -0.54
CA MET A 66 5.97 -7.08 -1.15
C MET A 66 6.41 -8.44 -1.71
N GLN A 67 6.04 -9.55 -1.07
CA GLN A 67 6.31 -10.89 -1.62
C GLN A 67 5.52 -11.14 -2.91
N VAL A 68 4.25 -10.72 -2.98
CA VAL A 68 3.43 -10.80 -4.19
C VAL A 68 4.09 -10.03 -5.34
N LEU A 69 4.48 -8.78 -5.09
CA LEU A 69 5.15 -7.95 -6.11
C LEU A 69 6.46 -8.58 -6.59
N LYS A 70 7.25 -9.12 -5.67
CA LYS A 70 8.49 -9.82 -5.98
C LYS A 70 8.24 -11.08 -6.82
N ALA A 71 7.26 -11.91 -6.45
CA ALA A 71 6.90 -13.12 -7.16
C ALA A 71 6.44 -12.85 -8.60
N HIS A 72 5.79 -11.70 -8.81
CA HIS A 72 5.35 -11.23 -10.13
C HIS A 72 6.42 -10.48 -10.93
N ASN A 73 7.65 -10.37 -10.42
CA ASN A 73 8.72 -9.56 -11.02
C ASN A 73 8.27 -8.13 -11.31
N TYR A 74 7.50 -7.53 -10.40
CA TYR A 74 7.02 -6.17 -10.55
C TYR A 74 8.20 -5.17 -10.56
N THR A 75 8.24 -4.33 -11.59
CA THR A 75 9.32 -3.33 -11.81
C THR A 75 8.79 -1.89 -11.87
N GLY A 76 7.50 -1.69 -11.60
CA GLY A 76 6.90 -0.36 -11.55
C GLY A 76 7.26 0.41 -10.28
N TRP A 77 6.73 1.62 -10.16
CA TRP A 77 7.03 2.49 -9.02
C TRP A 77 6.30 2.06 -7.75
N LEU A 78 7.03 2.08 -6.63
CA LEU A 78 6.47 2.04 -5.30
C LEU A 78 6.37 3.48 -4.77
N LEU A 79 5.16 3.98 -4.58
CA LEU A 79 4.91 5.30 -4.00
C LEU A 79 4.69 5.17 -2.51
N LEU A 80 5.56 5.79 -1.72
CA LEU A 80 5.41 5.87 -0.27
C LEU A 80 4.34 6.90 0.10
N GLU A 81 3.10 6.44 0.31
CA GLU A 81 1.93 7.30 0.57
C GLU A 81 1.41 7.15 2.02
N ASN A 82 2.29 6.83 2.95
CA ASN A 82 1.91 6.62 4.34
C ASN A 82 1.48 7.93 5.04
N SER A 83 0.62 7.84 6.07
CA SER A 83 0.04 9.02 6.74
C SER A 83 0.93 9.60 7.86
N TYR A 84 2.16 10.00 7.54
CA TYR A 84 3.13 10.52 8.52
C TYR A 84 2.64 11.71 9.34
N GLY A 85 1.89 12.64 8.73
CA GLY A 85 1.30 13.76 9.47
C GLY A 85 0.28 13.34 10.53
N LYS A 86 -0.45 12.22 10.31
CA LYS A 86 -1.36 11.66 11.31
C LYS A 86 -0.59 10.91 12.39
N MET A 87 0.42 10.12 12.00
CA MET A 87 1.30 9.41 12.93
C MET A 87 2.06 10.37 13.86
N ALA A 88 2.55 11.49 13.32
CA ALA A 88 3.24 12.52 14.10
C ALA A 88 2.34 13.16 15.18
N LYS A 89 1.01 13.24 14.96
CA LYS A 89 0.07 13.72 15.99
C LYS A 89 -0.18 12.70 17.09
N ALA A 90 0.01 11.41 16.79
CA ALA A 90 -0.18 10.30 17.71
C ALA A 90 1.13 9.89 18.43
N THR A 91 2.25 10.51 18.09
CA THR A 91 3.58 10.21 18.63
C THR A 91 4.28 11.51 19.04
N GLU A 92 5.42 11.43 19.73
CA GLU A 92 6.27 12.60 20.02
C GLU A 92 7.28 12.89 18.89
N LEU A 93 7.10 12.28 17.71
CA LEU A 93 8.03 12.39 16.58
C LEU A 93 7.49 13.31 15.48
N THR A 94 8.38 13.95 14.73
CA THR A 94 8.01 14.70 13.54
C THR A 94 7.66 13.76 12.37
N ALA A 95 6.85 14.23 11.42
CA ALA A 95 6.53 13.49 10.22
C ALA A 95 7.80 13.13 9.41
N GLU A 96 8.80 14.02 9.39
CA GLU A 96 10.10 13.77 8.75
C GLU A 96 10.88 12.65 9.45
N ALA A 97 10.90 12.64 10.79
CA ALA A 97 11.57 11.59 11.56
C ALA A 97 10.92 10.21 11.33
N LEU A 98 9.59 10.17 11.18
CA LEU A 98 8.86 8.95 10.84
C LEU A 98 9.13 8.50 9.41
N LEU A 99 9.06 9.41 8.43
CA LEU A 99 9.41 9.13 7.04
C LEU A 99 10.82 8.53 6.91
N LYS A 100 11.80 9.11 7.62
CA LYS A 100 13.17 8.61 7.64
C LYS A 100 13.28 7.16 8.12
N LYS A 101 12.39 6.71 9.01
CA LYS A 101 12.38 5.31 9.48
C LYS A 101 11.87 4.31 8.43
N ASP A 102 11.01 4.75 7.50
CA ASP A 102 10.45 3.88 6.45
C ASP A 102 11.34 3.78 5.20
N ILE A 103 12.35 4.65 5.06
CA ILE A 103 13.24 4.71 3.87
C ILE A 103 14.70 4.31 4.16
N GLN A 104 15.01 3.89 5.39
CA GLN A 104 16.34 3.43 5.82
C GLN A 104 16.41 1.91 5.86
#